data_AF-A0A223NWF1-F1
#
_entry.id   AF-A0A223NWF1-F1
#
_cell.length_a   1.000
_cell.length_b   1.000
_cell.length_c   1.000
_cell.angle_alpha   90.00
_cell.angle_beta   90.00
_cell.angle_gamma   90.00
#
_symmetry.space_group_name_H-M   'P 1'
#
loop_
_entity.id
_entity.type
_entity.pdbx_description
1 polymer ?
#
loop_
_entity_poly.entity_id
_entity_poly.type
_entity_poly.pdbx_seq_one_letter_code
_entity_poly.pdbx_strand_id
1 'polypeptide(L)' 'MPYFDGQSFIKNVKISGLFRDIPIIMLSAAHDLDLQVSKMPFQVDAYMPKPFNPTSLNQPSIKY' A
#
# COMPACT_ATOMS: atom_id res chain seq x y z
N MET A 1 5.48 -2.32 -11.06
CA MET A 1 5.32 -1.94 -12.49
C MET A 1 6.65 -2.22 -13.18
N PRO A 2 6.72 -2.50 -14.50
CA PRO A 2 7.96 -2.93 -15.15
C PRO A 2 9.16 -1.96 -15.00
N TYR A 3 8.90 -0.69 -14.68
CA TYR A 3 9.94 0.35 -14.50
C TYR A 3 9.74 1.22 -13.26
N PHE A 4 8.73 0.93 -12.44
CA PHE A 4 8.31 1.81 -11.35
C PHE A 4 7.95 1.01 -10.11
N ASP A 5 8.60 1.40 -9.02
CA ASP A 5 8.47 0.78 -7.71
C ASP A 5 7.27 1.39 -6.96
N GLY A 6 6.43 0.50 -6.41
CA GLY A 6 5.24 0.91 -5.66
C GLY A 6 5.58 1.71 -4.41
N GLN A 7 6.72 1.43 -3.76
CA GLN A 7 7.11 2.19 -2.55
C GLN A 7 7.51 3.63 -2.91
N SER A 8 8.30 3.78 -3.98
CA SER A 8 8.69 5.08 -4.51
C SER A 8 7.48 5.92 -4.94
N PHE A 9 6.45 5.29 -5.52
CA PHE A 9 5.18 5.96 -5.82
C PHE A 9 4.50 6.50 -4.56
N ILE A 10 4.29 5.63 -3.57
CA ILE A 10 3.57 5.98 -2.35
C ILE A 10 4.31 7.07 -1.59
N LYS A 11 5.65 7.00 -1.54
CA LYS A 11 6.48 8.08 -1.01
C LYS A 11 6.17 9.42 -1.67
N ASN A 12 6.15 9.46 -3.01
CA ASN A 12 5.87 10.68 -3.76
C ASN A 12 4.44 11.21 -3.52
N VAL A 13 3.47 10.32 -3.40
CA VAL A 13 2.09 10.69 -3.06
C VAL A 13 2.00 11.28 -1.65
N LYS A 14 2.61 10.64 -0.64
CA LYS A 14 2.56 11.11 0.75
C LYS A 14 3.35 12.39 0.99
N ILE A 15 4.43 12.68 0.24
CA ILE A 15 5.11 13.98 0.35
C ILE A 15 4.38 15.12 -0.40
N SER A 16 3.56 14.80 -1.40
CA SER A 16 2.79 15.78 -2.18
C SER A 16 1.78 16.54 -1.32
N GLY A 17 1.76 17.86 -1.40
CA GLY A 17 0.76 18.69 -0.70
C GLY A 17 -0.67 18.49 -1.20
N LEU A 18 -0.86 17.98 -2.41
CA LEU A 18 -2.18 17.77 -3.01
C LEU A 18 -2.77 16.39 -2.71
N PHE A 19 -1.92 15.39 -2.48
CA PHE A 19 -2.34 13.98 -2.46
C PHE A 19 -2.01 13.24 -1.16
N ARG A 20 -1.38 13.91 -0.19
CA ARG A 20 -0.94 13.29 1.07
C ARG A 20 -2.06 12.55 1.83
N ASP A 21 -3.26 13.10 1.79
CA ASP A 21 -4.42 12.60 2.55
C ASP A 21 -5.26 11.57 1.79
N ILE A 22 -4.87 11.21 0.57
CA ILE A 22 -5.57 10.16 -0.19
C ILE A 22 -5.30 8.80 0.47
N PRO A 23 -6.34 8.01 0.78
CA PRO A 23 -6.18 6.63 1.26
C PRO A 23 -5.55 5.74 0.20
N ILE A 24 -4.55 4.96 0.60
CA ILE A 24 -3.79 4.07 -0.29
C ILE A 24 -3.87 2.63 0.20
N ILE A 25 -4.26 1.73 -0.71
CA ILE A 25 -4.19 0.28 -0.51
C ILE A 25 -3.06 -0.28 -1.39
N MET A 26 -2.05 -0.89 -0.79
CA MET A 26 -0.92 -1.49 -1.51
C MET A 26 -1.16 -2.96 -1.84
N LEU A 27 -1.03 -3.34 -3.12
CA LEU A 27 -1.18 -4.73 -3.57
C LEU A 27 0.16 -5.27 -4.10
N SER A 28 0.75 -6.26 -3.41
CA SER A 28 2.10 -6.75 -3.72
C SER A 28 2.18 -8.27 -3.76
N ALA A 29 3.04 -8.84 -4.62
CA ALA A 29 3.34 -10.28 -4.64
C ALA A 29 4.55 -10.64 -3.74
N ALA A 30 5.03 -9.70 -2.92
CA ALA A 30 6.13 -9.94 -2.00
C ALA A 30 5.76 -10.98 -0.93
N HIS A 31 6.65 -11.93 -0.66
CA HIS A 31 6.46 -12.94 0.40
C HIS A 31 6.35 -12.30 1.79
N ASP A 32 7.16 -11.28 2.08
CA ASP A 32 7.22 -10.63 3.40
C ASP A 32 6.59 -9.24 3.38
N LEU A 33 5.35 -9.14 2.91
CA LEU A 33 4.65 -7.86 2.75
C LEU A 33 4.55 -7.08 4.07
N ASP A 34 4.20 -7.74 5.18
CA ASP A 34 4.15 -7.12 6.51
C ASP A 34 5.51 -6.53 6.92
N LEU A 35 6.60 -7.26 6.69
CA LEU A 35 7.95 -6.79 6.98
C LEU A 35 8.34 -5.61 6.09
N GLN A 36 7.98 -5.63 4.81
CA GLN A 36 8.22 -4.50 3.91
C GLN A 36 7.49 -3.25 4.39
N VAL A 37 6.20 -3.38 4.72
CA VAL A 37 5.38 -2.26 5.22
C VAL A 37 5.94 -1.72 6.53
N SER A 38 6.37 -2.58 7.46
CA SER A 38 6.94 -2.17 8.75
C SER A 38 8.22 -1.33 8.62
N LYS A 39 8.94 -1.47 7.50
CA LYS A 39 10.20 -0.76 7.21
C LYS A 39 9.98 0.53 6.39
N MET A 40 8.76 0.81 5.95
CA MET A 40 8.48 2.01 5.15
C MET A 40 8.59 3.27 6.02
N PRO A 41 9.19 4.35 5.52
CA PRO A 41 9.28 5.62 6.25
C PRO A 41 7.95 6.42 6.23
N PHE A 42 6.85 5.80 5.79
CA PHE A 42 5.53 6.41 5.66
C PHE A 42 4.44 5.38 5.95
N GLN A 43 3.27 5.86 6.37
CA GLN A 43 2.12 5.01 6.65
C GLN A 43 1.35 4.70 5.36
N VAL A 44 0.95 3.44 5.22
CA VAL A 44 -0.05 2.97 4.24
C VAL A 44 -1.33 2.62 4.99
N ASP A 45 -2.47 2.95 4.38
CA ASP A 45 -3.78 2.79 5.00
C ASP A 45 -4.19 1.31 5.03
N ALA A 46 -3.84 0.55 3.99
CA ALA A 46 -3.95 -0.90 3.98
C ALA A 46 -2.97 -1.55 2.99
N TYR A 47 -2.73 -2.84 3.14
CA TYR A 47 -1.96 -3.64 2.19
C TYR A 47 -2.52 -5.06 2.08
N MET A 48 -2.40 -5.68 0.91
CA MET A 48 -2.83 -7.06 0.67
C MET A 48 -1.86 -7.81 -0.25
N PRO A 49 -1.56 -9.08 0.05
CA PRO A 49 -0.71 -9.91 -0.80
C PRO A 49 -1.45 -10.38 -2.06
N LYS A 50 -0.73 -10.54 -3.17
CA LYS A 50 -1.22 -11.18 -4.39
C LYS A 50 -0.84 -12.67 -4.41
N PRO A 51 -1.71 -13.56 -4.89
CA PRO A 51 -3.09 -13.30 -5.33
C PRO A 51 -4.04 -13.03 -4.16
N PHE A 52 -4.99 -12.12 -4.33
CA PHE A 52 -6.04 -11.83 -3.35
C PHE A 52 -7.42 -12.18 -3.91
N ASN A 53 -8.37 -12.46 -3.01
CA ASN A 53 -9.76 -12.67 -3.39
C ASN A 53 -10.42 -11.30 -3.67
N PRO A 54 -10.99 -11.03 -4.86
CA PRO A 54 -11.63 -9.75 -5.16
C PRO A 54 -12.74 -9.36 -4.18
N THR A 55 -13.46 -10.33 -3.59
CA THR A 55 -14.52 -10.02 -2.61
C THR A 55 -13.96 -9.46 -1.30
N SER A 56 -12.68 -9.72 -0.98
CA SER A 56 -12.03 -9.18 0.20
C SER A 56 -11.75 -7.68 0.11
N LEU A 57 -11.73 -7.09 -1.09
CA LEU A 57 -11.58 -5.63 -1.28
C LEU A 57 -12.79 -4.84 -0.79
N ASN A 58 -13.98 -5.45 -0.83
CA ASN A 58 -15.21 -4.80 -0.39
C ASN A 58 -15.38 -4.84 1.14
N GLN A 59 -14.47 -5.50 1.86
CA GLN A 59 -14.47 -5.49 3.31
C GLN A 59 -13.70 -4.28 3.82
N PRO A 60 -14.30 -3.44 4.68
CA PRO A 60 -13.59 -2.31 5.28
C PRO A 60 -12.43 -2.85 6.11
N SER A 61 -11.22 -2.72 5.57
CA SER A 61 -9.98 -3.06 6.25
C SER A 61 -9.61 -1.94 7.22
N ILE A 62 -10.51 -1.61 8.15
CA ILE A 62 -10.23 -0.63 9.20
C ILE A 62 -9.59 -1.40 10.35
N LYS A 63 -8.25 -1.39 10.40
CA LYS A 63 -7.53 -1.75 11.61
C LYS A 63 -7.31 -0.48 12.43
N TYR A 64 -7.96 -0.42 13.59
CA TYR A 64 -7.73 0.58 14.64
C TYR A 64 -6.34 0.40 15.27
#